data_AF-A0A6G8DA38-F1
#
_entry.id   AF-A0A6G8DA38-F1
#
_cell.length_a   1.000
_cell.length_b   1.000
_cell.length_c   1.000
_cell.angle_alpha   90.00
_cell.angle_beta   90.00
_cell.angle_gamma   90.00
#
_symmetry.space_group_name_H-M   'P 1'
#
loop_
_entity.id
_entity.type
_entity.pdbx_description
1 polymer ?
#
loop_
_entity_poly.entity_id
_entity_poly.type
_entity_poly.pdbx_seq_one_letter_code
_entity_poly.pdbx_strand_id
1 'polypeptide(L)'
;MNKLFSWQPNIAGIYIFSAACLRRYFLMKKTLELIKQLSLEEKVSMLSGDSEFYSGMHALLNEDSYHTKPFVAAANRRLGIPGIAFVDGPRGIVLKGGATCFPVTMARGATWNPQLEERIGEAIGKELRSLGGNLFGGVCVNLLRHPSWGVPKRHTVKIQFMSGFWVPL
;
A
#
# COMPACT_ATOMS: atom_id res chain seq x y z
N MET A 1 32.22 -26.86 -15.95
CA MET A 1 32.79 -25.52 -15.71
C MET A 1 31.74 -24.66 -15.03
N ASN A 2 31.73 -24.69 -13.70
CA ASN A 2 30.77 -23.99 -12.83
C ASN A 2 31.30 -22.58 -12.54
N LYS A 3 30.60 -21.53 -12.97
CA LYS A 3 30.76 -20.20 -12.37
C LYS A 3 29.63 -20.01 -11.37
N LEU A 4 29.88 -20.46 -10.14
CA LEU A 4 29.13 -20.03 -8.96
C LEU A 4 29.34 -18.51 -8.84
N PHE A 5 28.25 -17.77 -8.93
CA PHE A 5 28.21 -16.32 -8.74
C PHE A 5 28.57 -16.04 -7.27
N SER A 6 29.84 -15.76 -7.00
CA SER A 6 30.32 -15.40 -5.66
C SER A 6 29.81 -14.00 -5.31
N TRP A 7 28.69 -13.93 -4.59
CA TRP A 7 28.22 -12.69 -3.99
C TRP A 7 29.15 -12.37 -2.82
N GLN A 8 30.06 -11.40 -3.00
CA GLN A 8 30.86 -10.87 -1.89
C GLN A 8 30.06 -9.74 -1.24
N PRO A 9 29.55 -9.92 0.00
CA PRO A 9 28.92 -8.83 0.71
C PRO A 9 29.99 -7.80 1.05
N ASN A 10 29.82 -6.56 0.61
CA ASN A 10 30.52 -5.44 1.22
C ASN A 10 30.08 -5.30 2.69
N ILE A 11 30.98 -4.83 3.57
CA ILE A 11 30.72 -4.70 5.02
C ILE A 11 29.42 -3.91 5.29
N ALA A 12 29.15 -2.87 4.48
CA ALA A 12 27.90 -2.10 4.54
C ALA A 12 26.64 -2.93 4.21
N GLY A 13 26.70 -3.85 3.24
CA GLY A 13 25.58 -4.75 2.91
C GLY A 13 25.25 -5.74 4.02
N ILE A 14 26.26 -6.21 4.77
CA ILE A 14 26.07 -7.06 5.96
C ILE A 14 25.39 -6.26 7.09
N TYR A 15 25.83 -5.03 7.35
CA TYR A 15 25.22 -4.18 8.39
C TYR A 15 23.79 -3.77 8.05
N ILE A 16 23.49 -3.44 6.79
CA ILE A 16 22.12 -3.09 6.35
C ILE A 16 21.20 -4.32 6.43
N PHE A 17 21.67 -5.50 5.98
CA PHE A 17 20.90 -6.73 6.08
C PHE A 17 20.66 -7.14 7.55
N SER A 18 21.68 -6.98 8.41
CA SER A 18 21.59 -7.22 9.85
C SER A 18 20.61 -6.27 10.53
N ALA A 19 20.67 -4.96 10.26
CA ALA A 19 19.76 -3.98 10.84
C ALA A 19 18.30 -4.16 10.39
N ALA A 20 18.08 -4.46 9.10
CA ALA A 20 16.74 -4.75 8.59
C ALA A 20 16.18 -6.06 9.17
N CYS A 21 17.02 -7.09 9.33
CA CYS A 21 16.65 -8.35 9.95
C CYS A 21 16.33 -8.18 11.44
N LEU A 22 17.14 -7.44 12.19
CA LEU A 22 16.92 -7.12 13.60
C LEU A 22 15.63 -6.34 13.81
N ARG A 23 15.38 -5.33 12.97
CA ARG A 23 14.12 -4.55 13.01
C ARG A 23 12.90 -5.42 12.72
N ARG A 24 13.01 -6.31 11.73
CA ARG A 24 11.94 -7.28 11.40
C ARG A 24 11.70 -8.25 12.55
N TYR A 25 12.74 -8.75 13.19
CA TYR A 25 12.65 -9.65 14.35
C TYR A 25 11.97 -8.98 15.54
N PHE A 26 12.38 -7.75 15.88
CA PHE A 26 11.77 -6.99 16.98
C PHE A 26 10.29 -6.70 16.71
N LEU A 27 9.96 -6.28 15.48
CA LEU A 27 8.58 -6.05 15.07
C LEU A 27 7.75 -7.33 15.18
N MET A 28 8.29 -8.46 14.71
CA MET A 28 7.61 -9.76 14.78
C MET A 28 7.35 -10.19 16.23
N LYS A 29 8.31 -10.01 17.14
CA LYS A 29 8.11 -10.26 18.57
C LYS A 29 6.98 -9.42 19.16
N LYS A 30 7.01 -8.11 18.92
CA LYS A 30 5.98 -7.18 19.40
C LYS A 30 4.59 -7.53 18.84
N THR A 31 4.50 -7.90 17.58
CA THR A 31 3.26 -8.37 16.96
C THR A 31 2.72 -9.63 17.65
N LEU A 32 3.59 -10.60 17.95
CA LEU A 32 3.17 -11.83 18.65
C LEU A 32 2.67 -11.55 20.07
N GLU A 33 3.29 -10.62 20.80
CA GLU A 33 2.83 -10.19 22.12
C GLU A 33 1.45 -9.54 22.08
N LEU A 34 1.18 -8.70 21.08
CA LEU A 34 -0.13 -8.06 20.89
C LEU A 34 -1.20 -9.09 20.49
N ILE A 35 -0.87 -10.03 19.59
CA ILE A 35 -1.80 -11.09 19.16
C ILE A 35 -2.24 -11.98 20.33
N LYS A 36 -1.37 -12.21 21.32
CA LYS A 36 -1.71 -12.95 22.54
C LYS A 36 -2.73 -12.22 23.41
N GLN A 37 -2.74 -10.89 23.37
CA GLN A 37 -3.67 -10.07 24.15
C GLN A 37 -5.03 -9.89 23.47
N LEU A 38 -5.14 -10.18 22.17
CA LEU A 38 -6.38 -10.06 21.39
C LEU A 38 -7.31 -11.24 21.62
N SER A 39 -8.60 -10.97 21.81
CA SER A 39 -9.66 -11.98 21.79
C SER A 39 -9.85 -12.55 20.37
N LEU A 40 -10.61 -13.65 20.25
CA LEU A 40 -10.93 -14.22 18.94
C LEU A 40 -11.78 -13.25 18.11
N GLU A 41 -12.74 -12.59 18.74
CA GLU A 41 -13.64 -11.63 18.12
C GLU A 41 -12.87 -10.42 17.61
N GLU A 42 -11.91 -9.90 18.38
CA GLU A 42 -11.05 -8.81 17.93
C GLU A 42 -10.18 -9.22 16.73
N LYS A 43 -9.66 -10.46 16.72
CA LYS A 43 -8.89 -10.97 15.58
C LYS A 43 -9.75 -11.07 14.32
N VAL A 44 -10.95 -11.62 14.44
CA VAL A 44 -11.89 -11.76 13.32
C VAL A 44 -12.32 -10.37 12.82
N SER A 45 -12.64 -9.46 13.74
CA SER A 45 -13.00 -8.08 13.39
C SER A 45 -11.86 -7.37 12.66
N MET A 46 -10.60 -7.59 13.03
CA MET A 46 -9.46 -6.99 12.33
C MET A 46 -9.23 -7.56 10.92
N LEU A 47 -9.77 -8.74 10.61
CA LEU A 47 -9.71 -9.34 9.27
C LEU A 47 -10.92 -8.96 8.39
N SER A 48 -12.01 -8.52 9.01
CA SER A 48 -13.16 -7.97 8.31
C SER A 48 -12.89 -6.49 8.03
N GLY A 49 -12.94 -6.11 6.75
CA GLY A 49 -12.93 -4.72 6.34
C GLY A 49 -14.30 -4.07 6.47
N ASP A 50 -15.22 -4.62 7.27
CA ASP A 50 -16.60 -4.13 7.31
C ASP A 50 -16.73 -2.94 8.25
N SER A 51 -17.53 -1.97 7.82
CA SER A 51 -18.05 -0.92 8.69
C SER A 51 -19.37 -1.38 9.29
N GLU A 52 -19.68 -0.91 10.50
CA GLU A 52 -20.96 -1.20 11.14
C GLU A 52 -22.11 -0.73 10.26
N PHE A 53 -23.07 -1.63 9.97
CA PHE A 53 -24.06 -1.49 8.89
C PHE A 53 -24.74 -0.11 8.83
N TYR A 54 -25.27 0.37 9.96
CA TYR A 54 -25.97 1.66 10.01
C TYR A 54 -25.03 2.85 9.83
N SER A 55 -23.82 2.80 10.40
CA SER A 55 -22.80 3.84 10.22
C SER A 55 -22.27 3.88 8.79
N GLY A 56 -22.09 2.71 8.17
CA GLY A 56 -21.66 2.56 6.78
C GLY A 56 -22.74 3.02 5.80
N MET A 57 -24.00 2.66 6.04
CA MET A 57 -25.14 3.11 5.24
C MET A 57 -25.35 4.62 5.36
N HIS A 58 -25.24 5.18 6.56
CA HIS A 58 -25.29 6.63 6.77
C HIS A 58 -24.13 7.35 6.06
N ALA A 59 -22.92 6.79 6.10
CA ALA A 59 -21.77 7.35 5.39
C ALA A 59 -21.98 7.33 3.86
N LEU A 60 -22.51 6.22 3.32
CA LEU A 60 -22.81 6.10 1.90
C LEU A 60 -23.90 7.06 1.43
N LEU A 61 -24.92 7.30 2.25
CA LEU A 61 -26.08 8.13 1.90
C LEU A 61 -25.88 9.63 2.13
N ASN A 62 -25.00 10.03 3.06
CA ASN A 62 -24.85 11.43 3.50
C ASN A 62 -23.50 12.06 3.14
N GLU A 63 -22.99 11.82 1.92
CA GLU A 63 -21.82 12.50 1.32
C GLU A 63 -20.41 11.97 1.65
N ASP A 64 -20.28 10.91 2.44
CA ASP A 64 -19.02 10.16 2.61
C ASP A 64 -18.90 9.08 1.52
N SER A 65 -18.97 9.51 0.27
CA SER A 65 -18.57 8.68 -0.87
C SER A 65 -17.13 8.19 -0.67
N TYR A 66 -16.76 7.12 -1.37
CA TYR A 66 -15.43 6.47 -1.35
C TYR A 66 -14.21 7.43 -1.51
N HIS A 67 -14.46 8.69 -1.83
CA HIS A 67 -13.49 9.75 -2.09
C HIS A 67 -13.46 10.86 -1.03
N THR A 68 -14.19 10.76 0.08
CA THR A 68 -14.24 11.85 1.07
C THR A 68 -13.20 11.66 2.19
N LYS A 69 -12.97 10.41 2.62
CA LYS A 69 -12.03 10.07 3.69
C LYS A 69 -11.35 8.71 3.46
N PRO A 70 -10.14 8.48 3.98
CA PRO A 70 -9.53 7.16 3.96
C PRO A 70 -10.40 6.11 4.65
N PHE A 71 -10.46 4.93 4.07
CA PHE A 71 -11.19 3.79 4.64
C PHE A 71 -10.31 3.11 5.69
N VAL A 72 -10.68 3.17 6.97
CA VAL A 72 -9.87 2.62 8.06
C VAL A 72 -10.35 1.20 8.39
N ALA A 73 -9.52 0.20 8.09
CA ALA A 73 -9.73 -1.21 8.43
C ALA A 73 -8.77 -1.67 9.54
N ALA A 74 -9.05 -2.82 10.16
CA ALA A 74 -8.14 -3.48 11.11
C ALA A 74 -7.68 -2.63 12.32
N ALA A 75 -8.49 -1.66 12.76
CA ALA A 75 -8.19 -0.84 13.94
C ALA A 75 -8.61 -1.56 15.22
N ASN A 76 -7.82 -1.43 16.29
CA ASN A 76 -8.23 -1.88 17.63
C ASN A 76 -7.98 -0.75 18.65
N ARG A 77 -9.08 -0.19 19.17
CA ARG A 77 -9.03 0.93 20.15
C ARG A 77 -8.49 0.50 21.52
N ARG A 78 -8.76 -0.73 21.97
CA ARG A 78 -8.36 -1.24 23.29
C ARG A 78 -6.85 -1.37 23.41
N LEU A 79 -6.20 -1.91 22.37
CA LEU A 79 -4.75 -2.05 22.32
C LEU A 79 -4.03 -0.86 21.66
N GLY A 80 -4.77 0.18 21.25
CA GLY A 80 -4.22 1.35 20.58
C GLY A 80 -3.59 1.05 19.22
N ILE A 81 -4.06 0.01 18.53
CA ILE A 81 -3.54 -0.37 17.20
C ILE A 81 -4.21 0.54 16.15
N PRO A 82 -3.42 1.40 15.46
CA PRO A 82 -3.96 2.22 14.38
C PRO A 82 -4.40 1.33 13.22
N GLY A 83 -5.55 1.64 12.63
CA GLY A 83 -6.04 0.92 11.48
C GLY A 83 -5.25 1.22 10.20
N ILE A 84 -5.47 0.39 9.20
CA ILE A 84 -5.01 0.59 7.84
C ILE A 84 -5.98 1.57 7.17
N ALA A 85 -5.52 2.80 6.95
CA ALA A 85 -6.22 3.87 6.26
C ALA A 85 -5.97 3.72 4.75
N PHE A 86 -6.85 2.97 4.11
CA PHE A 86 -6.82 2.63 2.71
C PHE A 86 -7.40 3.75 1.82
N VAL A 87 -6.70 4.05 0.75
CA VAL A 87 -7.09 5.03 -0.27
C VAL A 87 -6.79 4.45 -1.64
N ASP A 88 -7.75 4.50 -2.56
CA ASP A 88 -7.58 4.04 -3.94
C ASP A 88 -7.60 5.21 -4.93
N GLY A 89 -6.94 4.99 -6.08
CA GLY A 89 -6.88 5.97 -7.13
C GLY A 89 -5.96 5.57 -8.29
N PRO A 90 -6.48 5.23 -9.47
CA PRO A 90 -5.66 4.72 -10.58
C PRO A 90 -4.75 5.78 -11.24
N ARG A 91 -4.94 7.06 -10.90
CA ARG A 91 -4.20 8.21 -11.48
C ARG A 91 -3.56 9.09 -10.40
N GLY A 92 -3.38 8.55 -9.19
CA GLY A 92 -3.10 9.35 -8.00
C GLY A 92 -4.27 9.30 -7.02
N ILE A 93 -4.14 9.96 -5.87
CA ILE A 93 -5.08 9.84 -4.76
C ILE A 93 -6.43 10.45 -5.14
N VAL A 94 -7.51 9.72 -4.90
CA VAL A 94 -8.87 10.22 -5.13
C VAL A 94 -9.50 10.54 -3.77
N LEU A 95 -9.09 11.67 -3.19
CA LEU A 95 -9.68 12.24 -1.98
C LEU A 95 -10.11 13.69 -2.19
N LYS A 96 -11.18 14.09 -1.50
CA LYS A 96 -11.71 15.46 -1.45
C LYS A 96 -10.67 16.35 -0.75
N GLY A 97 -10.09 17.30 -1.49
CA GLY A 97 -8.96 18.11 -1.03
C GLY A 97 -7.93 18.43 -2.10
N GLY A 98 -7.97 17.72 -3.23
CA GLY A 98 -7.08 17.94 -4.37
C GLY A 98 -5.76 17.20 -4.19
N ALA A 99 -5.52 16.23 -5.08
CA ALA A 99 -4.26 15.50 -5.17
C ALA A 99 -3.76 15.58 -6.62
N THR A 100 -2.47 15.37 -6.82
CA THR A 100 -1.88 15.47 -8.16
C THR A 100 -2.45 14.37 -9.05
N CYS A 101 -3.07 14.77 -10.17
CA CYS A 101 -3.53 13.85 -11.20
C CYS A 101 -2.37 13.49 -12.14
N PHE A 102 -1.94 12.24 -12.12
CA PHE A 102 -0.94 11.70 -13.03
C PHE A 102 -1.59 11.10 -14.28
N PRO A 103 -0.82 10.94 -15.38
CA PRO A 103 -1.27 10.15 -16.52
C PRO A 103 -1.66 8.73 -16.10
N VAL A 104 -2.56 8.10 -16.86
CA VAL A 104 -2.97 6.71 -16.64
C VAL A 104 -1.75 5.78 -16.62
N THR A 105 -1.82 4.71 -15.83
CA THR A 105 -0.73 3.73 -15.67
C THR A 105 -0.19 3.19 -17.00
N MET A 106 -1.05 3.03 -18.00
CA MET A 106 -0.65 2.60 -19.34
C MET A 106 0.23 3.64 -20.05
N ALA A 107 -0.08 4.94 -19.91
CA ALA A 107 0.72 6.02 -20.49
C ALA A 107 2.06 6.16 -19.76
N ARG A 108 2.08 5.97 -18.43
CA ARG A 108 3.31 5.92 -17.63
C ARG A 108 4.19 4.72 -18.04
N GLY A 109 3.58 3.55 -18.21
CA GLY A 109 4.26 2.35 -18.71
C GLY A 109 4.86 2.54 -20.10
N ALA A 110 4.19 3.29 -20.98
CA ALA A 110 4.67 3.60 -22.33
C ALA A 110 5.95 4.47 -22.34
N THR A 111 6.30 5.13 -21.22
CA THR A 111 7.55 5.91 -21.14
C THR A 111 8.80 5.05 -20.93
N TRP A 112 8.64 3.78 -20.52
CA TRP A 112 9.74 2.86 -20.20
C TRP A 112 10.81 3.46 -19.26
N ASN A 113 10.40 4.36 -18.34
CA ASN A 113 11.29 5.07 -17.44
C ASN A 113 11.00 4.71 -15.96
N PRO A 114 11.74 3.76 -15.37
CA PRO A 114 11.54 3.36 -13.97
C PRO A 114 11.78 4.48 -12.97
N GLN A 115 12.75 5.37 -13.23
CA GLN A 115 13.07 6.49 -12.36
C GLN A 115 11.94 7.54 -12.32
N LEU A 116 11.25 7.73 -13.45
CA LEU A 116 10.06 8.57 -13.49
C LEU A 116 8.92 7.97 -12.65
N GLU A 117 8.73 6.65 -12.74
CA GLU A 117 7.71 5.94 -11.97
C GLU A 117 7.99 5.99 -10.46
N GLU A 118 9.25 5.87 -10.06
CA GLU A 118 9.70 6.03 -8.67
C GLU A 118 9.37 7.42 -8.12
N ARG A 119 9.71 8.48 -8.87
CA ARG A 119 9.37 9.87 -8.49
C ARG A 119 7.87 10.11 -8.36
N ILE A 120 7.07 9.51 -9.23
CA ILE A 120 5.60 9.58 -9.14
C ILE A 120 5.13 8.83 -7.88
N GLY A 121 5.69 7.66 -7.59
CA GLY A 121 5.40 6.90 -6.37
C GLY A 121 5.73 7.69 -5.10
N GLU A 122 6.86 8.39 -5.06
CA GLU A 122 7.22 9.28 -3.94
C GLU A 122 6.25 10.44 -3.77
N ALA A 123 5.84 11.09 -4.87
CA ALA A 123 4.88 12.18 -4.84
C ALA A 123 3.53 11.70 -4.28
N ILE A 124 3.02 10.56 -4.78
CA ILE A 124 1.79 9.93 -4.29
C ILE A 124 1.94 9.57 -2.80
N GLY A 125 3.08 9.00 -2.39
CA GLY A 125 3.31 8.65 -0.98
C GLY A 125 3.30 9.85 -0.03
N LYS A 126 3.87 10.99 -0.46
CA LYS A 126 3.85 12.24 0.31
C LYS A 126 2.44 12.81 0.44
N GLU A 127 1.70 12.85 -0.67
CA GLU A 127 0.31 13.28 -0.66
C GLU A 127 -0.56 12.36 0.21
N LEU A 128 -0.36 11.04 0.15
CA LEU A 128 -1.12 10.06 0.93
C LEU A 128 -0.97 10.32 2.42
N ARG A 129 0.27 10.51 2.89
CA ARG A 129 0.54 10.82 4.30
C ARG A 129 -0.08 12.14 4.72
N SER A 130 -0.04 13.17 3.86
CA SER A 130 -0.65 14.48 4.15
C SER A 130 -2.17 14.40 4.29
N LEU A 131 -2.80 13.48 3.56
CA LEU A 131 -4.25 13.25 3.58
C LEU A 131 -4.69 12.18 4.61
N GLY A 132 -3.77 11.72 5.47
CA GLY A 132 -4.06 10.77 6.54
C GLY A 132 -4.21 9.31 6.09
N GLY A 133 -3.89 9.00 4.84
CA GLY A 133 -3.81 7.62 4.35
C GLY A 133 -2.48 6.95 4.73
N ASN A 134 -2.50 5.62 4.84
CA ASN A 134 -1.28 4.83 5.07
C ASN A 134 -1.13 3.65 4.09
N LEU A 135 -2.18 3.32 3.33
CA LEU A 135 -2.15 2.29 2.31
C LEU A 135 -2.78 2.83 1.01
N PHE A 136 -2.07 2.67 -0.10
CA PHE A 136 -2.53 3.09 -1.42
C PHE A 136 -2.84 1.88 -2.31
N GLY A 137 -4.07 1.79 -2.80
CA GLY A 137 -4.58 0.71 -3.63
C GLY A 137 -4.43 0.90 -5.15
N GLY A 138 -3.86 2.03 -5.60
CA GLY A 138 -3.89 2.40 -7.01
C GLY A 138 -2.91 1.65 -7.93
N VAL A 139 -2.03 0.80 -7.39
CA VAL A 139 -1.06 0.05 -8.20
C VAL A 139 -1.71 -1.21 -8.79
N CYS A 140 -2.00 -1.15 -10.09
CA CYS A 140 -2.62 -2.23 -10.83
C CYS A 140 -1.60 -2.91 -11.75
N VAL A 141 -1.09 -4.08 -11.34
CA VAL A 141 -0.14 -4.90 -12.11
C VAL A 141 -0.86 -6.02 -12.86
N ASN A 142 -1.93 -5.69 -13.57
CA ASN A 142 -2.65 -6.68 -14.38
C ASN A 142 -2.20 -6.61 -15.85
N LEU A 143 -2.07 -7.77 -16.49
CA LEU A 143 -1.73 -7.88 -17.91
C LEU A 143 -3.01 -7.79 -18.74
N LEU A 144 -3.20 -6.66 -19.42
CA LEU A 144 -4.30 -6.49 -20.35
C LEU A 144 -4.05 -7.36 -21.60
N ARG A 145 -4.66 -8.55 -21.66
CA ARG A 145 -4.57 -9.47 -22.81
C ARG A 145 -5.69 -9.27 -23.83
N HIS A 146 -6.80 -8.66 -23.42
CA HIS A 146 -7.97 -8.47 -24.25
C HIS A 146 -8.50 -7.03 -24.11
N PRO A 147 -8.67 -6.28 -25.21
CA PRO A 147 -9.06 -4.87 -25.15
C PRO A 147 -10.49 -4.65 -24.65
N SER A 148 -11.38 -5.66 -24.76
CA SER A 148 -12.76 -5.55 -24.26
C SER A 148 -12.89 -5.69 -22.73
N TRP A 149 -11.79 -5.87 -21.99
CA TRP A 149 -11.84 -5.80 -20.53
C TRP A 149 -12.16 -4.36 -20.10
N GLY A 150 -13.26 -4.14 -19.39
CA GLY A 150 -13.82 -2.81 -19.09
C GLY A 150 -12.95 -1.85 -18.25
N VAL A 151 -11.69 -2.16 -17.92
CA VAL A 151 -10.81 -1.26 -17.14
C VAL A 151 -9.42 -1.02 -17.75
N PRO A 152 -9.27 -0.87 -19.09
CA PRO A 152 -7.96 -0.89 -19.75
C PRO A 152 -7.04 0.23 -19.27
N LYS A 153 -7.60 1.39 -18.92
CA LYS A 153 -6.87 2.58 -18.41
C LYS A 153 -6.23 2.41 -17.03
N ARG A 154 -6.60 1.37 -16.26
CA ARG A 154 -6.00 1.07 -14.95
C ARG A 154 -4.83 0.10 -15.04
N HIS A 155 -4.59 -0.55 -16.18
CA HIS A 155 -3.59 -1.61 -16.27
C HIS A 155 -2.19 -1.03 -16.52
N THR A 156 -1.19 -1.56 -15.83
CA THR A 156 0.23 -1.32 -16.14
C THR A 156 0.72 -2.45 -17.04
N VAL A 157 1.19 -2.13 -18.24
CA VAL A 157 1.88 -3.10 -19.09
C VAL A 157 3.26 -3.34 -18.49
N LYS A 158 3.40 -4.48 -17.79
CA LYS A 158 4.64 -5.09 -17.26
C LYS A 158 5.80 -4.11 -16.96
N ILE A 159 5.73 -3.42 -15.83
CA ILE A 159 6.93 -2.95 -15.12
C ILE A 159 7.19 -3.95 -14.01
N GLN A 160 8.36 -4.60 -14.06
CA GLN A 160 8.82 -5.52 -13.02
C GLN A 160 9.08 -4.70 -11.74
N PHE A 161 8.08 -4.59 -10.86
CA PHE A 161 8.32 -4.11 -9.50
C PHE A 161 9.15 -5.15 -8.77
N MET A 162 10.46 -4.89 -8.63
CA MET A 162 11.26 -5.53 -7.60
C MET A 162 10.65 -5.17 -6.25
N SER A 163 10.23 -6.20 -5.52
CA SER A 163 9.79 -6.17 -4.14
C SER A 163 10.79 -5.37 -3.28
N GLY A 164 10.44 -4.15 -2.89
CA GLY A 164 11.35 -3.31 -2.10
C GLY A 164 10.84 -1.93 -1.71
N PHE A 165 9.53 -1.65 -1.73
CA PHE A 165 9.02 -0.36 -1.24
C PHE A 165 8.55 -0.47 0.21
N TRP A 166 9.50 -0.35 1.13
CA TRP A 166 9.26 0.13 2.49
C TRP A 166 9.79 1.55 2.55
N VAL A 167 8.91 2.55 2.62
CA VAL A 167 9.29 3.92 2.96
C VAL A 167 9.91 3.85 4.37
N PRO A 168 11.21 4.14 4.56
CA PRO A 168 11.80 4.15 5.90
C PRO A 168 11.11 5.21 6.75
N LEU A 169 10.96 4.90 8.04
CA LEU A 169 10.53 5.86 9.07
C LEU A 169 11.51 7.02 9.15
#